data_AF-A0A6P7G2H3-F1
#
_entry.id   AF-A0A6P7G2H3-F1
#
_cell.length_a   1.000
_cell.length_b   1.000
_cell.length_c   1.000
_cell.angle_alpha   90.00
_cell.angle_beta   90.00
_cell.angle_gamma   90.00
#
_symmetry.space_group_name_H-M   'P 1'
#
loop_
_entity.id
_entity.type
_entity.pdbx_description
1 polymer ?
#
loop_
_entity_poly.entity_id
_entity_poly.type
_entity_poly.pdbx_seq_one_letter_code
_entity_poly.pdbx_strand_id
1 'polypeptide(L)'
;MNWLFLYITIVSLTAVNLKPLQLVDLSDSYLNEVQKIIEECQANPATRASDEWLKTEDLATADQYGGHILCRLTKVGSLKPNGDVDKDGMRRDISKGIADPKIVNLIVEKCGHRVPNKSPEQSAVENFRCVVSTVKSL
;
A
#
# COMPACT_ATOMS: atom_id res chain seq x y z
N MET A 1 -7.99 50.00 47.83
CA MET A 1 -8.70 49.63 46.58
C MET A 1 -7.84 48.56 45.90
N ASN A 2 -8.18 47.27 45.82
CA ASN A 2 -9.48 46.66 45.44
C ASN A 2 -9.89 47.21 44.06
N TRP A 3 -10.14 46.46 42.96
CA TRP A 3 -10.81 45.17 42.68
C TRP A 3 -10.12 44.51 41.44
N LEU A 4 -10.11 43.20 41.09
CA LEU A 4 -10.53 41.92 41.72
C LEU A 4 -9.86 40.68 40.99
N PHE A 5 -10.45 39.48 41.12
CA PHE A 5 -10.22 38.12 40.52
C PHE A 5 -9.57 38.00 39.11
N LEU A 6 -8.65 37.07 38.83
CA LEU A 6 -8.67 35.59 38.92
C LEU A 6 -9.50 34.92 37.81
N TYR A 7 -8.81 34.45 36.75
CA TYR A 7 -9.25 33.33 35.92
C TYR A 7 -8.08 32.40 35.62
N ILE A 8 -8.11 31.22 36.25
CA ILE A 8 -7.30 30.08 35.87
C ILE A 8 -8.03 29.37 34.73
N THR A 9 -7.43 29.33 33.55
CA THR A 9 -7.66 28.24 32.60
C THR A 9 -6.32 27.61 32.27
N ILE A 10 -5.96 26.59 33.05
CA ILE A 10 -4.98 25.59 32.63
C ILE A 10 -5.61 24.89 31.42
N VAL A 11 -5.33 25.40 30.22
CA VAL A 11 -5.44 24.59 29.02
C VAL A 11 -4.28 23.61 29.10
N SER A 12 -4.58 22.44 29.66
CA SER A 12 -3.64 21.34 29.76
C SER A 12 -3.00 21.13 28.40
N LEU A 13 -1.67 21.18 28.31
CA LEU A 13 -0.96 20.54 27.22
C LEU A 13 -1.18 19.02 27.38
N THR A 14 -2.33 18.54 26.95
CA THR A 14 -2.35 17.27 26.24
C THR A 14 -1.54 17.53 24.97
N ALA A 15 -0.22 17.32 25.08
CA ALA A 15 0.61 17.09 23.93
C ALA A 15 -0.01 15.89 23.20
N VAL A 16 -0.86 16.18 22.22
CA VAL A 16 -1.36 15.18 21.30
C VAL A 16 -0.11 14.53 20.77
N ASN A 17 0.06 13.23 21.05
CA ASN A 17 1.15 12.45 20.51
C ASN A 17 0.84 12.25 19.03
N LEU A 18 1.03 13.32 18.26
CA LEU A 18 1.22 13.29 16.82
C LEU A 18 2.53 12.56 16.59
N LYS A 19 2.44 11.24 16.65
CA LYS A 19 3.49 10.34 16.20
C LYS A 19 3.82 10.82 14.78
N PRO A 20 5.06 11.28 14.50
CA PRO A 20 5.36 11.83 13.19
C PRO A 20 5.05 10.75 12.16
N LEU A 21 4.29 11.15 11.14
CA LEU A 21 3.86 10.29 10.02
C LEU A 21 5.10 9.56 9.51
N GLN A 22 5.21 8.25 9.78
CA GLN A 22 6.39 7.50 9.38
C GLN A 22 6.21 7.19 7.91
N LEU A 23 6.63 8.15 7.07
CA LEU A 23 6.76 7.94 5.63
C LEU A 23 7.55 6.66 5.44
N VAL A 24 6.89 5.64 4.90
CA VAL A 24 7.49 4.31 4.75
C VAL A 24 8.58 4.41 3.70
N ASP A 25 9.82 4.47 4.17
CA ASP A 25 11.00 4.46 3.33
C ASP A 25 11.17 3.06 2.72
N LEU A 26 11.21 3.00 1.38
CA LEU A 26 11.29 1.76 0.62
C LEU A 26 12.73 1.56 0.15
N SER A 27 13.29 0.37 0.36
CA SER A 27 14.68 0.12 -0.02
C SER A 27 14.93 0.30 -1.53
N ASP A 28 16.05 0.94 -1.90
CA ASP A 28 16.46 1.10 -3.31
C ASP A 28 16.48 -0.23 -4.07
N SER A 29 16.89 -1.31 -3.41
CA SER A 29 16.90 -2.66 -3.99
C SER A 29 15.50 -3.12 -4.38
N TYR A 30 14.51 -2.88 -3.50
CA TYR A 30 13.11 -3.20 -3.77
C TYR A 30 12.52 -2.33 -4.88
N LEU A 31 12.80 -1.02 -4.89
CA LEU A 31 12.37 -0.12 -5.97
C LEU A 31 12.92 -0.57 -7.33
N ASN A 32 14.18 -0.98 -7.40
CA ASN A 32 14.80 -1.53 -8.61
C ASN A 32 14.22 -2.90 -9.03
N GLU A 33 13.78 -3.75 -8.09
CA GLU A 33 13.09 -5.00 -8.38
C GLU A 33 11.69 -4.73 -8.96
N VAL A 34 10.92 -3.85 -8.32
CA VAL A 34 9.58 -3.44 -8.76
C VAL A 34 9.62 -2.79 -10.15
N GLN A 35 10.61 -1.94 -10.43
CA GLN A 35 10.78 -1.30 -11.74
C GLN A 35 10.95 -2.33 -12.87
N LYS A 36 11.81 -3.35 -12.68
CA LYS A 36 11.99 -4.44 -13.65
C LYS A 36 10.69 -5.22 -13.88
N ILE A 37 9.94 -5.48 -12.81
CA ILE A 37 8.64 -6.17 -12.89
C ILE A 37 7.60 -5.32 -13.64
N ILE A 38 7.61 -3.99 -13.48
CA ILE A 38 6.79 -3.07 -14.27
C ILE A 38 7.18 -3.17 -15.76
N GLU A 39 8.47 -3.12 -16.08
CA GLU A 39 8.97 -3.24 -17.46
C GLU A 39 8.57 -4.57 -18.12
N GLU A 40 8.72 -5.69 -17.41
CA GLU A 40 8.28 -7.01 -17.87
C GLU A 40 6.76 -7.07 -18.13
N CYS A 41 5.95 -6.46 -17.27
CA CYS A 41 4.50 -6.38 -17.46
C CYS A 41 4.08 -5.36 -18.54
N GLN A 42 4.90 -4.34 -18.82
CA GLN A 42 4.72 -3.36 -19.89
C GLN A 42 5.09 -3.89 -21.28
N ALA A 43 6.00 -4.87 -21.35
CA ALA A 43 6.43 -5.51 -22.59
C ALA A 43 5.35 -6.43 -23.21
N ASN A 44 4.39 -6.91 -22.42
CA ASN A 44 3.25 -7.70 -22.90
C ASN A 44 2.04 -6.78 -23.17
N PRO A 45 1.54 -6.68 -24.42
CA PRO A 45 0.38 -5.84 -24.76
C PRO A 45 -0.89 -6.16 -23.95
N ALA A 46 -1.11 -7.42 -23.55
CA ALA A 46 -2.28 -7.83 -22.78
C ALA A 46 -2.26 -7.35 -21.31
N THR A 47 -1.10 -6.93 -20.81
CA THR A 47 -0.91 -6.42 -19.45
C THR A 47 -0.36 -5.01 -19.43
N ARG A 48 -0.40 -4.28 -20.55
CA ARG A 48 0.16 -2.92 -20.65
C ARG A 48 -0.76 -1.89 -19.97
N ALA A 49 -0.20 -1.10 -19.05
CA ALA A 49 -0.85 0.10 -18.50
C ALA A 49 -0.37 1.38 -19.21
N SER A 50 -1.08 2.50 -19.05
CA SER A 50 -0.63 3.79 -19.61
C SER A 50 0.57 4.34 -18.85
N ASP A 51 1.45 5.06 -19.56
CA ASP A 51 2.64 5.67 -18.98
C ASP A 51 2.25 6.83 -18.03
N GLU A 52 1.07 7.43 -18.21
CA GLU A 52 0.45 8.41 -17.32
C GLU A 52 0.02 7.78 -15.99
N TRP A 53 -0.64 6.63 -16.03
CA TRP A 53 -1.07 5.95 -14.81
C TRP A 53 0.14 5.41 -14.03
N LEU A 54 1.16 4.86 -14.69
CA LEU A 54 2.38 4.40 -14.01
C LEU A 54 3.10 5.49 -13.19
N LYS A 55 3.00 6.77 -13.57
CA LYS A 55 3.62 7.90 -12.84
C LYS A 55 2.91 8.25 -11.54
N THR A 56 1.66 7.80 -11.36
CA THR A 56 0.77 8.25 -10.27
C THR A 56 0.19 7.09 -9.45
N GLU A 57 0.03 5.93 -10.08
CA GLU A 57 -0.69 4.75 -9.61
C GLU A 57 -2.02 5.10 -8.95
N ASP A 58 -2.76 6.02 -9.57
CA ASP A 58 -3.99 6.56 -9.00
C ASP A 58 -5.02 5.45 -8.74
N LEU A 59 -5.45 5.36 -7.47
CA LEU A 59 -6.38 4.35 -6.97
C LEU A 59 -7.80 4.56 -7.49
N ALA A 60 -8.16 5.78 -7.91
CA ALA A 60 -9.47 6.06 -8.51
C ALA A 60 -9.59 5.47 -9.92
N THR A 61 -8.49 5.33 -10.65
CA THR A 61 -8.43 4.78 -12.02
C THR A 61 -7.88 3.35 -12.11
N ALA A 62 -7.38 2.79 -11.01
CA ALA A 62 -6.74 1.46 -10.95
C ALA A 62 -7.55 0.28 -11.54
N ASP A 63 -8.89 0.32 -11.53
CA ASP A 63 -9.73 -0.73 -12.15
C ASP A 63 -9.47 -0.89 -13.66
N GLN A 64 -9.04 0.18 -14.35
CA GLN A 64 -8.69 0.16 -15.77
C GLN A 64 -7.42 -0.65 -16.05
N TYR A 65 -6.59 -0.90 -15.02
CA TYR A 65 -5.26 -1.49 -15.13
C TYR A 65 -5.13 -2.82 -14.37
N GLY A 66 -6.25 -3.46 -14.04
CA GLY A 66 -6.28 -4.69 -13.24
C GLY A 66 -5.42 -5.84 -13.79
N GLY A 67 -5.32 -5.98 -15.12
CA GLY A 67 -4.42 -6.96 -15.75
C GLY A 67 -2.92 -6.65 -15.54
N HIS A 68 -2.55 -5.37 -15.55
CA HIS A 68 -1.18 -4.93 -15.24
C HIS A 68 -0.85 -5.13 -13.75
N ILE A 69 -1.79 -4.79 -12.87
CA ILE A 69 -1.66 -4.96 -11.42
C ILE A 69 -1.56 -6.45 -11.06
N LEU A 70 -2.40 -7.31 -11.65
CA LEU A 70 -2.33 -8.76 -11.47
C LEU A 70 -0.98 -9.33 -11.94
N CYS A 71 -0.47 -8.89 -13.10
CA CYS A 71 0.84 -9.30 -13.60
C CYS A 71 1.95 -8.99 -12.58
N ARG A 72 1.99 -7.76 -12.06
CA ARG A 72 2.98 -7.33 -11.05
C ARG A 72 2.87 -8.13 -9.76
N LEU A 73 1.67 -8.18 -9.17
CA LEU A 73 1.42 -8.86 -7.90
C LEU A 73 1.65 -10.38 -7.98
N THR A 74 1.48 -10.98 -9.16
CA THR A 74 1.84 -12.39 -9.40
C THR A 74 3.36 -12.58 -9.50
N LYS A 75 4.09 -11.67 -10.16
CA LYS A 75 5.55 -11.77 -10.32
C LYS A 75 6.32 -11.61 -9.00
N VAL A 76 5.88 -10.71 -8.11
CA VAL A 76 6.44 -10.61 -6.75
C VAL A 76 6.01 -11.77 -5.82
N GLY A 77 5.02 -12.57 -6.25
CA GLY A 77 4.50 -13.71 -5.51
C GLY A 77 3.44 -13.37 -4.46
N SER A 78 2.93 -12.13 -4.43
CA SER A 78 1.89 -11.68 -3.50
C SER A 78 0.50 -12.25 -3.84
N LEU A 79 0.22 -12.44 -5.13
CA LEU A 79 -0.98 -13.10 -5.64
C LEU A 79 -0.64 -14.32 -6.50
N LYS A 80 -1.60 -15.22 -6.63
CA LYS A 80 -1.62 -16.32 -7.61
C LYS A 80 -2.33 -15.87 -8.90
N PRO A 81 -2.09 -16.53 -10.05
CA PRO A 81 -2.72 -16.15 -11.33
C PRO A 81 -4.27 -16.16 -11.32
N ASN A 82 -4.89 -16.90 -10.40
CA ASN A 82 -6.35 -16.92 -10.24
C ASN A 82 -6.92 -15.77 -9.37
N GLY A 83 -6.06 -14.89 -8.83
CA GLY A 83 -6.42 -13.80 -7.92
C GLY A 83 -6.42 -14.14 -6.43
N ASP A 84 -6.02 -15.35 -6.03
CA ASP A 84 -5.87 -15.68 -4.60
C ASP A 84 -4.63 -15.00 -4.04
N VAL A 85 -4.74 -14.42 -2.85
CA VAL A 85 -3.59 -13.85 -2.14
C VAL A 85 -2.74 -14.98 -1.56
N ASP A 86 -1.44 -15.01 -1.88
CA ASP A 86 -0.46 -15.81 -1.15
C ASP A 86 0.01 -14.96 0.03
N LYS A 87 -0.53 -15.24 1.23
CA LYS A 87 -0.26 -14.43 2.43
C LYS A 87 1.21 -14.48 2.86
N ASP A 88 1.92 -15.57 2.58
CA ASP A 88 3.34 -15.71 2.88
C ASP A 88 4.20 -15.07 1.78
N GLY A 89 3.79 -15.16 0.53
CA GLY A 89 4.38 -14.42 -0.60
C GLY A 89 4.29 -12.92 -0.41
N MET A 90 3.10 -12.43 -0.09
CA MET A 90 2.82 -11.03 0.24
C MET A 90 3.65 -10.55 1.44
N ARG A 91 3.83 -11.39 2.45
CA ARG A 91 4.74 -11.08 3.56
C ARG A 91 6.19 -10.94 3.11
N ARG A 92 6.70 -11.88 2.30
CA ARG A 92 8.08 -11.83 1.77
C ARG A 92 8.30 -10.59 0.91
N ASP A 93 7.35 -10.27 0.03
CA ASP A 93 7.36 -9.10 -0.84
C ASP A 93 7.44 -7.79 -0.05
N ILE A 94 6.48 -7.54 0.84
CA ILE A 94 6.43 -6.33 1.66
C ILE A 94 7.68 -6.19 2.56
N SER A 95 8.22 -7.30 3.08
CA SER A 95 9.47 -7.31 3.87
C SER A 95 10.74 -6.95 3.09
N LYS A 96 10.74 -6.96 1.75
CA LYS A 96 11.87 -6.43 0.96
C LYS A 96 11.87 -4.90 0.92
N GLY A 97 10.67 -4.32 0.84
CA GLY A 97 10.46 -2.87 0.82
C GLY A 97 10.52 -2.25 2.21
N ILE A 98 9.84 -2.85 3.19
CA ILE A 98 9.58 -2.30 4.52
C ILE A 98 10.34 -3.07 5.60
N ALA A 99 11.26 -2.39 6.28
CA ALA A 99 12.09 -3.00 7.33
C ALA A 99 11.37 -3.24 8.67
N ASP A 100 10.33 -2.47 9.03
CA ASP A 100 9.62 -2.66 10.30
C ASP A 100 8.63 -3.84 10.22
N PRO A 101 8.88 -4.97 10.91
CA PRO A 101 8.00 -6.14 10.86
C PRO A 101 6.60 -5.87 11.42
N LYS A 102 6.40 -4.84 12.25
CA LYS A 102 5.06 -4.44 12.74
C LYS A 102 4.23 -3.85 11.61
N ILE A 103 4.84 -3.05 10.74
CA ILE A 103 4.18 -2.49 9.55
C ILE A 103 3.88 -3.62 8.56
N VAL A 104 4.84 -4.52 8.31
CA VAL A 104 4.61 -5.72 7.46
C VAL A 104 3.44 -6.55 8.00
N ASN A 105 3.42 -6.85 9.30
CA ASN A 105 2.33 -7.60 9.93
C ASN A 105 0.98 -6.92 9.74
N LEU A 106 0.88 -5.61 10.02
CA LEU A 106 -0.34 -4.83 9.88
C LEU A 106 -0.90 -4.87 8.45
N ILE A 107 -0.04 -4.70 7.43
CA ILE A 107 -0.47 -4.75 6.02
C ILE A 107 -0.90 -6.17 5.64
N VAL A 108 -0.14 -7.20 6.02
CA VAL A 108 -0.46 -8.61 5.72
C VAL A 108 -1.72 -9.08 6.44
N GLU A 109 -1.98 -8.62 7.66
CA GLU A 109 -3.23 -8.93 8.39
C GLU A 109 -4.44 -8.25 7.74
N LYS A 110 -4.32 -6.96 7.39
CA LYS A 110 -5.42 -6.17 6.84
C LYS A 110 -5.75 -6.51 5.37
N CYS A 111 -4.73 -6.81 4.57
CA CYS A 111 -4.83 -6.95 3.11
C CYS A 111 -4.53 -8.37 2.59
N GLY A 112 -4.06 -9.28 3.44
CA GLY A 112 -3.73 -10.67 3.11
C GLY A 112 -4.94 -11.60 2.90
N HIS A 113 -6.04 -11.08 2.37
CA HIS A 113 -7.32 -11.77 2.23
C HIS A 113 -7.97 -11.44 0.88
N ARG A 114 -8.53 -12.45 0.21
CA ARG A 114 -9.25 -12.25 -1.07
C ARG A 114 -10.66 -11.72 -0.83
N VAL A 115 -11.06 -10.69 -1.58
CA VAL A 115 -12.45 -10.23 -1.65
C VAL A 115 -13.28 -11.25 -2.44
N PRO A 116 -14.39 -11.79 -1.89
CA PRO A 116 -15.16 -12.83 -2.56
C PRO A 116 -15.85 -12.33 -3.84
N ASN A 117 -16.12 -13.25 -4.76
CA ASN A 117 -16.86 -13.01 -6.01
C ASN A 117 -16.23 -11.94 -6.94
N LYS A 118 -14.90 -11.82 -6.93
CA LYS A 118 -14.11 -10.94 -7.80
C LYS A 118 -13.28 -11.73 -8.80
N SER A 119 -13.14 -11.22 -10.03
CA SER A 119 -12.20 -11.77 -11.03
C SER A 119 -10.74 -11.73 -10.53
N PRO A 120 -9.79 -12.43 -11.18
CA PRO A 120 -8.37 -12.32 -10.84
C PRO A 120 -7.86 -10.87 -10.82
N GLU A 121 -8.19 -10.10 -11.86
CA GLU A 121 -7.79 -8.71 -12.07
C GLU A 121 -8.42 -7.80 -11.00
N GLN A 122 -9.72 -7.96 -10.76
CA GLN A 122 -10.41 -7.22 -9.70
C GLN A 122 -9.81 -7.54 -8.33
N SER A 123 -9.51 -8.81 -8.04
CA SER A 123 -8.89 -9.22 -6.76
C SER A 123 -7.51 -8.57 -6.58
N ALA A 124 -6.75 -8.43 -7.66
CA ALA A 124 -5.47 -7.71 -7.67
C ALA A 124 -5.64 -6.20 -7.40
N VAL A 125 -6.64 -5.55 -8.01
CA VAL A 125 -6.92 -4.13 -7.75
C VAL A 125 -7.34 -3.89 -6.30
N GLU A 126 -8.21 -4.73 -5.72
CA GLU A 126 -8.63 -4.61 -4.31
C GLU A 126 -7.44 -4.80 -3.35
N ASN A 127 -6.57 -5.79 -3.60
CA ASN A 127 -5.35 -5.99 -2.82
C ASN A 127 -4.39 -4.79 -2.93
N PHE A 128 -4.14 -4.32 -4.15
CA PHE A 128 -3.30 -3.14 -4.42
C PHE A 128 -3.82 -1.88 -3.70
N ARG A 129 -5.12 -1.58 -3.84
CA ARG A 129 -5.80 -0.49 -3.12
C ARG A 129 -5.64 -0.62 -1.61
N CYS A 130 -5.83 -1.82 -1.07
CA CYS A 130 -5.68 -2.06 0.36
C CYS A 130 -4.25 -1.79 0.84
N VAL A 131 -3.24 -2.31 0.14
CA VAL A 131 -1.82 -2.11 0.50
C VAL A 131 -1.45 -0.63 0.42
N VAL A 132 -1.69 0.03 -0.72
CA VAL A 132 -1.32 1.44 -0.94
C VAL A 132 -2.06 2.37 0.02
N SER A 133 -3.36 2.16 0.25
CA SER A 133 -4.14 2.95 1.21
C SER A 133 -3.69 2.69 2.65
N THR A 134 -3.25 1.48 2.98
CA THR A 134 -2.74 1.16 4.31
C THR A 134 -1.40 1.85 4.55
N VAL A 135 -0.46 1.74 3.61
CA VAL A 135 0.85 2.44 3.67
C VAL A 135 0.67 3.95 3.77
N LYS A 136 -0.26 4.55 3.01
CA LYS A 136 -0.60 5.98 3.07
C LYS A 136 -1.31 6.42 4.38
N SER A 137 -1.64 5.49 5.27
CA SER A 137 -2.34 5.75 6.55
C SER A 137 -1.48 5.56 7.81
N LEU A 138 -0.15 5.36 7.63
CA LEU A 138 0.86 5.20 8.69
C LEU A 138 1.61 6.50 8.97
#